data_AF-A0A0K2RHR3-F1
#
_entry.id   AF-A0A0K2RHR3-F1
#
_cell.length_a   1.000
_cell.length_b   1.000
_cell.length_c   1.000
_cell.angle_alpha   90.00
_cell.angle_beta   90.00
_cell.angle_gamma   90.00
#
_symmetry.space_group_name_H-M   'P 1'
#
loop_
_entity.id
_entity.type
_entity.pdbx_description
1 polymer ?
#
loop_
_entity_poly.entity_id
_entity_poly.type
_entity_poly.pdbx_seq_one_letter_code
_entity_poly.pdbx_strand_id
1 'polypeptide(L)'
;MINMIQAIVMGLLQGITELFPISSLGHSVILPKLFGWGLDQKAPEFLNFLIATHLATAIVLFFFFLRDWIEIAKGLGRSIRDRKIAPSDTYAKLGWLLVVGTVPAGIIGLVLEKPIRNLFGSPLIAAAFLVVNGLVLFGPNACGQETAAVPRSSPPPQRLPTPKSPPCRGSAPWQSERPRQPP
;
A
#
# COMPACT_ATOMS: atom_id res chain seq x y z
N MET A 1 -25.61 15.23 -18.82
CA MET A 1 -25.72 14.93 -17.37
C MET A 1 -25.36 13.47 -17.16
N ILE A 2 -24.64 13.13 -16.09
CA ILE A 2 -24.25 11.75 -15.77
C ILE A 2 -25.49 11.02 -15.25
N ASN A 3 -25.83 9.87 -15.83
CA ASN A 3 -26.93 9.05 -15.33
C ASN A 3 -26.47 8.09 -14.22
N MET A 4 -27.41 7.50 -13.48
CA MET A 4 -27.09 6.64 -12.33
C MET A 4 -26.20 5.45 -12.68
N ILE A 5 -26.44 4.79 -13.82
CA ILE A 5 -25.64 3.64 -14.27
C ILE A 5 -24.20 4.08 -14.56
N GLN A 6 -24.04 5.18 -15.29
CA GLN A 6 -22.73 5.76 -15.57
C GLN A 6 -22.02 6.17 -14.28
N ALA A 7 -22.73 6.77 -13.32
CA ALA A 7 -22.16 7.16 -12.03
C ALA A 7 -21.67 5.95 -11.23
N ILE A 8 -22.44 4.85 -11.19
CA ILE A 8 -22.04 3.61 -10.51
C ILE A 8 -20.82 3.00 -11.18
N VAL A 9 -20.83 2.84 -12.51
CA VAL A 9 -19.71 2.24 -13.25
C VAL A 9 -18.44 3.06 -13.08
N MET A 10 -18.54 4.39 -13.22
CA MET A 10 -17.41 5.30 -13.05
C MET A 10 -16.91 5.33 -11.62
N GLY A 11 -17.81 5.31 -10.63
CA GLY A 11 -17.45 5.25 -9.21
C GLY A 11 -16.73 3.96 -8.84
N LEU A 12 -17.20 2.80 -9.33
CA LEU A 12 -16.54 1.51 -9.15
C LEU A 12 -15.17 1.48 -9.83
N LEU A 13 -15.09 1.95 -11.08
CA LEU A 13 -13.82 2.06 -11.79
C LEU A 13 -12.84 2.94 -11.00
N GLN A 14 -13.26 4.11 -10.54
CA GLN A 14 -12.42 5.00 -9.74
C GLN A 14 -11.95 4.29 -8.46
N GLY A 15 -12.86 3.67 -7.71
CA GLY A 15 -12.53 2.95 -6.48
C GLY A 15 -11.51 1.84 -6.68
N ILE A 16 -11.60 1.08 -7.78
CA ILE A 16 -10.64 0.03 -8.10
C ILE A 16 -9.31 0.64 -8.58
N THR A 17 -9.37 1.53 -9.57
CA THR A 17 -8.18 2.08 -10.23
C THR A 17 -7.36 3.02 -9.34
N GLU A 18 -7.95 3.58 -8.28
CA GLU A 18 -7.22 4.40 -7.31
C GLU A 18 -6.31 3.55 -6.41
N LEU A 19 -6.67 2.28 -6.17
CA LEU A 19 -5.88 1.36 -5.35
C LEU A 19 -4.67 0.79 -6.10
N PHE A 20 -4.68 0.87 -7.43
CA PHE A 20 -3.60 0.39 -8.28
C PHE A 20 -2.89 1.58 -8.95
N PRO A 21 -1.57 1.49 -9.21
CA PRO A 21 -0.83 2.56 -9.89
C PRO A 21 -1.11 2.55 -11.42
N ILE A 22 -2.38 2.66 -11.82
CA ILE A 22 -2.85 2.54 -13.21
C ILE A 22 -3.49 3.83 -13.75
N SER A 23 -3.16 5.00 -13.17
CA SER A 23 -3.71 6.32 -13.54
C SER A 23 -5.24 6.34 -13.67
N SER A 24 -5.93 6.52 -12.54
CA SER A 24 -7.40 6.57 -12.46
C SER A 24 -8.02 7.65 -13.38
N LEU A 25 -7.36 8.81 -13.52
CA LEU A 25 -7.81 9.89 -14.41
C LEU A 25 -7.84 9.50 -15.89
N GLY A 26 -6.89 8.67 -16.36
CA GLY A 26 -6.86 8.21 -17.74
C GLY A 26 -8.06 7.32 -18.07
N HIS A 27 -8.36 6.37 -17.19
CA HIS A 27 -9.48 5.46 -17.35
C HIS A 27 -10.83 6.19 -17.31
N SER A 28 -10.99 7.13 -16.38
CA SER A 28 -12.20 7.95 -16.26
C SER A 28 -12.42 8.89 -17.47
N VAL A 29 -11.37 9.32 -18.16
CA VAL A 29 -11.47 10.12 -19.39
C VAL A 29 -11.69 9.27 -20.64
N ILE A 30 -11.16 8.05 -20.69
CA ILE A 30 -11.26 7.17 -21.87
C ILE A 30 -12.61 6.44 -21.91
N LEU A 31 -13.09 5.92 -20.77
CA LEU A 31 -14.30 5.09 -20.73
C LEU A 31 -15.55 5.75 -21.34
N PRO A 32 -15.91 7.01 -20.99
CA PRO A 32 -17.09 7.65 -21.57
C PRO A 32 -17.01 7.83 -23.09
N LYS A 33 -15.80 7.99 -23.65
CA LYS A 33 -15.58 8.09 -25.09
C LYS A 33 -15.72 6.73 -25.76
N LEU A 34 -15.15 5.68 -25.16
CA LEU A 34 -15.20 4.31 -25.68
C LEU A 34 -16.64 3.79 -25.73
N PHE A 35 -17.43 4.05 -24.69
CA PHE A 35 -18.84 3.65 -24.62
C PHE A 35 -19.80 4.64 -25.31
N GLY A 36 -19.30 5.72 -25.92
CA GLY A 36 -20.13 6.69 -26.64
C GLY A 36 -21.12 7.45 -25.76
N TRP A 37 -20.83 7.62 -24.47
CA TRP A 37 -21.77 8.17 -23.48
C TRP A 37 -22.04 9.68 -23.59
N GLY A 38 -21.41 10.37 -24.55
CA GLY A 38 -21.65 11.79 -24.81
C GLY A 38 -21.39 12.70 -23.60
N LEU A 39 -20.57 12.24 -22.64
CA LEU A 39 -20.23 13.04 -21.46
C LEU A 39 -19.27 14.16 -21.87
N ASP A 40 -19.70 15.40 -21.63
CA ASP A 40 -18.82 16.55 -21.80
C ASP A 40 -17.80 16.58 -20.65
N GLN A 41 -16.59 16.15 -20.97
CA GLN A 41 -15.46 16.11 -20.02
C GLN A 41 -14.93 17.49 -19.66
N LYS A 42 -15.32 18.53 -20.41
CA LYS A 42 -15.01 19.93 -20.11
C LYS A 42 -16.09 20.57 -19.26
N ALA A 43 -17.24 19.92 -19.08
CA ALA A 43 -18.29 20.44 -18.23
C ALA A 43 -17.85 20.44 -16.76
N PRO A 44 -18.16 21.49 -16.00
CA PRO A 44 -17.79 21.58 -14.59
C PRO A 44 -18.40 20.44 -13.76
N GLU A 45 -19.54 19.89 -14.17
CA GLU A 45 -20.16 18.76 -13.47
C GLU A 45 -19.35 17.46 -13.56
N PHE A 46 -18.70 17.21 -14.69
CA PHE A 46 -17.84 16.03 -14.83
C PHE A 46 -16.60 16.17 -13.95
N LEU A 47 -16.00 17.36 -13.91
CA LEU A 47 -14.86 17.63 -13.03
C LEU A 47 -15.25 17.52 -11.55
N ASN A 48 -16.39 18.08 -11.16
CA ASN A 48 -16.91 17.98 -9.79
C ASN A 48 -17.19 16.52 -9.40
N PHE A 49 -17.72 15.72 -10.33
CA PHE A 49 -17.92 14.29 -10.12
C PHE A 49 -16.60 13.55 -9.87
N LEU A 50 -15.56 13.80 -10.69
CA LEU A 50 -14.24 13.21 -10.48
C LEU A 50 -13.61 13.61 -9.14
N ILE A 51 -13.74 14.88 -8.75
CA ILE A 51 -13.24 15.37 -7.46
C ILE A 51 -14.00 14.67 -6.31
N ALA A 52 -15.32 14.56 -6.42
CA ALA A 52 -16.16 13.93 -5.41
C ALA A 52 -15.85 12.43 -5.24
N THR A 53 -15.67 11.68 -6.34
CA THR A 53 -15.32 10.26 -6.27
C THR A 53 -13.93 10.04 -5.70
N HIS A 54 -12.96 10.88 -6.08
CA HIS A 54 -11.61 10.83 -5.51
C HIS A 54 -11.61 11.15 -3.99
N LEU A 55 -12.36 12.19 -3.58
CA LEU A 55 -12.56 12.49 -2.16
C LEU A 55 -13.22 11.32 -1.41
N ALA A 56 -14.23 10.68 -2.00
CA ALA A 56 -14.89 9.52 -1.40
C ALA A 56 -13.89 8.38 -1.16
N THR A 57 -13.02 8.07 -2.13
CA THR A 57 -11.97 7.05 -1.96
C THR A 57 -10.96 7.44 -0.87
N ALA A 58 -10.56 8.72 -0.80
CA ALA A 58 -9.65 9.21 0.23
C ALA A 58 -10.26 9.09 1.63
N ILE A 59 -11.55 9.42 1.78
CA ILE A 59 -12.29 9.29 3.04
C ILE A 59 -12.34 7.82 3.48
N VAL A 60 -12.68 6.90 2.57
CA VAL A 60 -12.73 5.47 2.87
C VAL A 60 -11.37 4.97 3.35
N LEU A 61 -10.28 5.32 2.66
CA LEU A 61 -8.93 4.93 3.06
C LEU A 61 -8.50 5.56 4.39
N PHE A 62 -8.86 6.82 4.63
CA PHE A 62 -8.57 7.48 5.90
C PHE A 62 -9.21 6.75 7.08
N PHE A 63 -10.49 6.39 6.98
CA PHE A 63 -11.18 5.64 8.03
C PHE A 63 -10.72 4.19 8.13
N PHE A 64 -10.40 3.55 7.01
CA PHE A 64 -9.88 2.19 6.98
C PHE A 64 -8.56 2.09 7.75
N PHE A 65 -7.64 3.05 7.57
CA PHE A 65 -6.35 3.12 8.24
C PHE A 65 -6.36 3.99 9.50
N LEU A 66 -7.52 4.27 10.10
CA LEU A 66 -7.63 5.20 11.22
C LEU A 66 -6.75 4.82 12.41
N ARG A 67 -6.61 3.52 12.69
CA ARG A 67 -5.74 3.03 13.78
C ARG A 67 -4.28 3.32 13.50
N ASP A 68 -3.82 3.11 12.26
CA ASP A 68 -2.45 3.41 11.86
C ASP A 68 -2.18 4.91 11.92
N TRP A 69 -3.13 5.75 11.48
CA TRP A 69 -3.04 7.21 11.63
C TRP A 69 -2.87 7.64 13.08
N ILE A 70 -3.62 7.03 14.01
CA ILE A 70 -3.50 7.30 15.44
C ILE A 70 -2.11 6.90 15.95
N GLU A 71 -1.60 5.73 15.58
CA GLU A 71 -0.27 5.28 16.02
C GLU A 71 0.87 6.10 15.42
N ILE A 72 0.75 6.53 14.16
CA ILE A 72 1.66 7.48 13.51
C ILE A 72 1.66 8.82 14.27
N ALA A 73 0.49 9.37 14.57
CA ALA A 73 0.37 10.63 15.30
C ALA A 73 0.98 10.55 16.71
N LYS A 74 0.72 9.45 17.43
CA LYS A 74 1.37 9.19 18.73
C LYS A 74 2.87 9.03 18.58
N GLY A 75 3.35 8.33 17.54
CA GLY A 75 4.78 8.14 17.25
C GLY A 75 5.49 9.47 16.98
N LEU A 76 4.89 10.34 16.18
CA LEU A 76 5.37 11.71 15.97
C LEU A 76 5.42 12.49 17.29
N GLY A 77 4.33 12.45 18.08
CA GLY A 77 4.27 13.13 19.38
C GLY A 77 5.36 12.66 20.35
N ARG A 78 5.59 11.34 20.47
CA ARG A 78 6.69 10.76 21.26
C ARG A 78 8.04 11.25 20.75
N SER A 79 8.26 11.20 19.44
CA SER A 79 9.53 11.60 18.83
C SER A 79 9.86 13.08 19.06
N ILE A 80 8.87 13.96 18.96
CA ILE A 80 9.01 15.39 19.22
C ILE A 80 9.32 15.64 20.70
N ARG A 81 8.57 14.97 21.60
CA ARG A 81 8.75 15.10 23.06
C ARG A 81 10.15 14.67 23.49
N ASP A 82 10.60 13.51 23.04
CA ASP A 82 11.87 12.92 23.45
C ASP A 82 13.06 13.42 22.61
N ARG A 83 12.79 14.27 21.60
CA ARG A 83 13.75 14.80 20.61
C ARG A 83 14.64 13.73 19.97
N LYS A 84 14.12 12.52 19.85
CA LYS A 84 14.80 11.36 19.27
C LYS A 84 13.80 10.46 18.58
N ILE A 85 14.27 9.73 17.59
CA ILE A 85 13.51 8.63 16.98
C ILE A 85 14.14 7.35 17.48
N ALA A 86 13.41 6.61 18.32
CA ALA A 86 13.90 5.31 18.80
C ALA A 86 14.08 4.36 17.59
N PRO A 87 15.17 3.58 17.50
CA PRO A 87 15.38 2.65 16.39
C PRO A 87 14.25 1.63 16.23
N SER A 88 13.57 1.28 17.32
CA SER A 88 12.43 0.36 17.36
C SER A 88 11.06 1.02 17.14
N ASP A 89 10.94 2.36 17.11
CA ASP A 89 9.65 3.04 16.90
C ASP A 89 9.40 3.24 15.40
N THR A 90 8.82 2.21 14.77
CA THR A 90 8.47 2.20 13.35
C THR A 90 7.46 3.29 12.99
N TYR A 91 6.50 3.58 13.87
CA TYR A 91 5.46 4.59 13.60
C TYR A 91 6.02 6.01 13.63
N ALA A 92 6.95 6.31 14.53
CA ALA A 92 7.66 7.59 14.54
C ALA A 92 8.46 7.80 13.25
N LYS A 93 9.19 6.77 12.79
CA LYS A 93 9.92 6.81 11.51
C LYS A 93 8.99 7.04 10.33
N LEU A 94 7.90 6.26 10.25
CA LEU A 94 6.90 6.39 9.20
C LEU A 94 6.27 7.79 9.19
N GLY A 95 5.93 8.32 10.37
CA GLY A 95 5.39 9.67 10.50
C GLY A 95 6.33 10.75 9.96
N TRP A 96 7.62 10.68 10.28
CA TRP A 96 8.60 11.63 9.74
C TRP A 96 8.81 11.47 8.24
N LEU A 97 8.82 10.24 7.71
CA LEU A 97 8.87 9.99 6.27
C LEU A 97 7.65 10.60 5.56
N LEU A 98 6.45 10.48 6.15
CA LEU A 98 5.24 11.12 5.64
C LEU A 98 5.37 12.64 5.66
N VAL A 99 5.87 13.24 6.74
CA VAL A 99 6.07 14.70 6.83
C VAL A 99 7.04 15.17 5.73
N VAL A 100 8.20 14.52 5.60
CA VAL A 100 9.22 14.87 4.60
C VAL A 100 8.72 14.63 3.17
N GLY A 101 7.88 13.62 2.94
CA GLY A 101 7.29 13.35 1.63
C GLY A 101 6.15 14.30 1.26
N THR A 102 5.32 14.71 2.22
CA THR A 102 4.07 15.45 1.95
C THR A 102 4.19 16.96 2.12
N VAL A 103 4.93 17.44 3.11
CA VAL A 103 5.03 18.89 3.39
C VAL A 103 5.71 19.65 2.25
N PRO A 104 6.88 19.23 1.73
CA PRO A 104 7.50 19.91 0.58
C PRO A 104 6.59 19.87 -0.66
N ALA A 105 5.95 18.73 -0.93
CA ALA A 105 5.01 18.61 -2.04
C ALA A 105 3.81 19.58 -1.89
N GLY A 106 3.26 19.71 -0.67
CA GLY A 106 2.19 20.66 -0.37
C GLY A 106 2.62 22.12 -0.53
N ILE A 107 3.81 22.48 -0.05
CA ILE A 107 4.36 23.83 -0.21
C ILE A 107 4.55 24.16 -1.70
N ILE A 108 5.17 23.26 -2.46
CA ILE A 108 5.34 23.41 -3.91
C ILE A 108 3.97 23.57 -4.58
N GLY A 109 2.99 22.73 -4.22
CA GLY A 109 1.63 22.80 -4.74
C GLY A 109 0.96 24.16 -4.50
N LEU A 110 1.09 24.72 -3.29
CA LEU A 110 0.52 26.03 -2.94
C LEU A 110 1.24 27.18 -3.66
N VAL A 111 2.57 27.14 -3.73
CA VAL A 111 3.36 28.19 -4.40
C VAL A 111 3.14 28.17 -5.91
N LEU A 112 3.03 26.99 -6.50
CA LEU A 112 2.85 26.81 -7.95
C LEU A 112 1.37 26.66 -8.36
N GLU A 113 0.40 26.88 -7.47
CA GLU A 113 -1.02 26.68 -7.77
C GLU A 113 -1.45 27.39 -9.06
N LYS A 114 -1.13 28.69 -9.19
CA LYS A 114 -1.49 29.51 -10.36
C LYS A 114 -0.88 29.00 -11.68
N PRO A 115 0.46 28.80 -11.79
CA PRO A 115 1.04 28.26 -13.02
C PRO A 115 0.55 26.84 -13.32
N ILE A 116 0.40 25.99 -12.30
CA ILE A 116 -0.15 24.63 -12.43
C ILE A 116 -1.56 24.67 -13.02
N ARG A 117 -2.44 25.54 -12.52
CA ARG A 117 -3.83 25.67 -13.01
C ARG A 117 -3.88 26.09 -14.48
N ASN A 118 -2.96 26.95 -14.91
CA ASN A 118 -2.82 27.36 -16.31
C ASN A 118 -2.26 26.24 -17.20
N LEU A 119 -1.31 25.44 -16.68
CA LEU A 119 -0.69 24.32 -17.39
C LEU A 119 -1.68 23.15 -17.56
N PHE A 120 -2.41 22.76 -16.52
CA PHE A 120 -3.41 21.69 -16.57
C PHE A 120 -4.71 22.08 -17.28
N GLY A 121 -4.93 23.37 -17.56
CA GLY A 121 -5.98 23.83 -18.48
C GLY A 121 -5.75 23.40 -19.93
N SER A 122 -4.53 22.99 -20.29
CA SER A 122 -4.20 22.43 -21.60
C SER A 122 -4.14 20.90 -21.55
N PRO A 123 -5.08 20.19 -22.21
CA PRO A 123 -5.10 18.73 -22.26
C PRO A 123 -3.79 18.12 -22.80
N LEU A 124 -3.09 18.84 -23.67
CA LEU A 124 -1.82 18.40 -24.26
C LEU A 124 -0.69 18.34 -23.22
N ILE A 125 -0.62 19.33 -22.33
CA ILE A 125 0.40 19.40 -21.28
C ILE A 125 0.12 18.34 -20.21
N ALA A 126 -1.16 18.16 -19.84
CA ALA A 126 -1.57 17.11 -18.93
C ALA A 126 -1.23 15.70 -19.47
N ALA A 127 -1.46 15.45 -20.76
CA ALA A 127 -1.09 14.20 -21.41
C ALA A 127 0.43 13.97 -21.45
N ALA A 128 1.22 15.01 -21.75
CA ALA A 128 2.68 14.91 -21.71
C ALA A 128 3.18 14.55 -20.31
N PHE A 129 2.62 15.16 -19.27
CA PHE A 129 2.96 14.86 -17.87
C PHE A 129 2.64 13.40 -17.50
N LEU A 130 1.49 12.88 -17.95
CA LEU A 130 1.11 11.48 -17.78
C LEU A 130 2.07 10.51 -18.48
N VAL A 131 2.54 10.84 -19.68
CA VAL A 131 3.54 10.05 -20.41
C VAL A 131 4.87 10.04 -19.65
N VAL A 132 5.35 11.21 -19.21
CA VAL A 132 6.58 11.29 -18.41
C VAL A 132 6.45 10.48 -17.12
N ASN A 133 5.34 10.61 -16.40
CA ASN A 133 5.09 9.84 -15.20
C ASN A 133 5.09 8.32 -15.46
N GLY A 134 4.47 7.88 -16.57
CA GLY A 134 4.51 6.49 -17.01
C GLY A 134 5.93 5.99 -17.31
N LEU A 135 6.76 6.80 -17.97
CA LEU A 135 8.17 6.47 -18.23
C LEU A 135 9.00 6.39 -16.95
N VAL A 136 8.77 7.31 -16.00
CA VAL A 136 9.42 7.29 -14.67
C VAL A 136 9.03 6.05 -13.88
N LEU A 137 7.79 5.57 -14.00
CA LEU A 137 7.33 4.32 -13.38
C LEU A 137 7.84 3.07 -14.11
N PHE A 138 8.13 3.15 -15.41
CA PHE A 138 8.66 2.03 -16.19
C PHE A 138 10.17 1.84 -15.99
N GLY A 139 10.93 2.93 -15.88
CA GLY A 139 12.39 2.93 -15.71
C GLY A 139 12.96 2.11 -14.53
N PRO A 140 12.33 1.98 -13.35
CA PRO A 140 12.92 1.30 -12.19
C PRO A 140 13.01 -0.22 -12.35
N ASN A 141 12.28 -0.82 -13.30
CA ASN A 141 12.38 -2.26 -13.57
C ASN A 141 13.48 -2.62 -14.59
N ALA A 142 14.15 -1.62 -15.20
CA ALA A 142 15.29 -1.85 -16.09
C ALA A 142 16.65 -1.85 -15.36
N CYS A 143 16.69 -1.29 -14.15
CA CYS A 143 17.86 -1.35 -13.27
C CYS A 143 17.39 -1.93 -11.93
N GLY A 144 17.51 -3.25 -11.81
CA GLY A 144 17.03 -4.01 -10.66
C GLY A 144 17.49 -3.41 -9.33
N GLN A 145 16.53 -2.94 -8.55
CA GLN A 145 16.72 -2.92 -7.11
C GLN A 145 16.45 -4.34 -6.64
N GLU A 146 17.54 -5.10 -6.50
CA GLU A 146 17.58 -6.28 -5.65
C GLU A 146 16.94 -5.87 -4.32
N THR A 147 15.74 -6.40 -4.06
CA THR A 147 15.03 -6.24 -2.81
C THR A 147 16.01 -6.67 -1.73
N ALA A 148 16.62 -5.69 -1.05
CA ALA A 148 17.56 -5.94 0.03
C ALA A 148 16.88 -6.93 0.98
N ALA A 149 17.43 -8.14 1.01
CA ALA A 149 16.87 -9.24 1.76
C ALA A 149 16.66 -8.77 3.20
N VAL A 150 15.42 -8.87 3.68
CA VAL A 150 15.07 -8.62 5.08
C VAL A 150 16.05 -9.43 5.94
N PRO A 151 16.91 -8.79 6.76
CA PRO A 151 17.77 -9.53 7.68
C PRO A 151 16.85 -10.30 8.61
N ARG A 152 16.85 -11.63 8.51
CA ARG A 152 16.12 -12.49 9.44
C ARG A 152 16.74 -12.31 10.81
N SER A 153 16.19 -11.45 11.64
CA SER A 153 16.54 -11.30 13.06
C SER A 153 15.91 -12.40 13.91
N SER A 154 16.03 -13.66 13.47
CA SER A 154 15.62 -14.82 14.24
C SER A 154 16.84 -15.72 14.38
N PRO A 155 17.43 -15.87 15.58
CA PRO A 155 18.43 -16.91 15.78
C PRO A 155 17.77 -18.27 15.46
N PRO A 156 18.51 -19.21 14.84
CA PRO A 156 17.97 -20.54 14.58
C PRO A 156 17.47 -21.14 15.89
N PRO A 157 16.31 -21.82 15.91
CA PRO A 157 15.84 -22.49 17.11
C PRO A 157 16.95 -23.40 17.62
N GLN A 158 17.34 -23.20 18.88
CA GLN A 158 18.32 -24.06 19.53
C GLN A 158 17.80 -25.49 19.38
N ARG A 159 18.58 -26.33 18.68
CA ARG A 159 18.32 -27.76 18.60
C ARG A 159 18.27 -28.26 20.04
N LEU A 160 17.07 -28.56 20.53
CA LEU A 160 16.92 -29.32 21.77
C LEU A 160 17.75 -30.60 21.60
N PRO A 161 18.58 -30.98 22.59
CA PRO A 161 19.33 -32.23 22.51
C PRO A 161 18.32 -33.36 22.33
N THR A 162 18.35 -33.99 21.16
CA THR A 162 17.55 -35.18 20.90
C THR A 162 17.94 -36.24 21.92
N PRO A 163 16.98 -36.85 22.64
CA PRO A 163 17.30 -37.98 23.50
C PRO A 163 17.96 -39.05 22.64
N LYS A 164 19.15 -39.51 23.06
CA LYS A 164 19.88 -40.60 22.42
C LYS A 164 18.91 -41.78 22.30
N SER A 165 18.63 -42.22 21.08
CA SER A 165 17.92 -43.46 20.85
C SER A 165 18.66 -44.61 21.55
N PRO A 166 17.97 -45.50 22.27
CA PRO A 166 18.63 -46.63 22.89
C PRO A 166 19.21 -47.55 21.79
N PRO A 167 20.37 -48.18 22.02
CA PRO A 167 20.94 -49.09 21.04
C PRO A 167 19.98 -50.26 20.82
N CYS A 168 19.73 -50.58 19.54
CA CYS A 168 18.99 -51.77 19.13
C CYS A 168 19.62 -53.00 19.77
N ARG A 169 19.00 -53.52 20.84
CA ARG A 169 19.41 -54.77 21.45
C ARG A 169 18.84 -55.90 20.59
N GLY A 170 19.75 -56.65 19.98
CA GLY A 170 19.46 -57.79 19.14
C GLY A 170 18.54 -58.80 19.80
N SER A 171 17.74 -59.42 18.94
CA SER A 171 16.93 -60.61 19.17
C SER A 171 17.63 -61.66 20.05
N ALA A 172 17.01 -62.01 21.16
CA ALA A 172 17.25 -63.25 21.88
C ALA A 172 15.90 -63.88 22.27
N PRO A 173 15.83 -65.22 22.34
CA PRO A 173 14.63 -65.99 22.03
C PRO A 173 13.72 -66.18 23.24
N TRP A 174 12.44 -66.39 22.93
CA TRP A 174 11.40 -66.90 23.83
C TRP A 174 11.95 -67.96 24.81
N GLN A 175 12.02 -67.59 26.09
CA GLN A 175 12.11 -68.55 27.18
C GLN A 175 10.93 -68.36 28.14
N SER A 176 10.24 -69.48 28.31
CA SER A 176 9.08 -69.72 29.13
C SER A 176 9.42 -69.70 30.61
N GLU A 177 8.81 -68.81 31.39
CA GLU A 177 8.67 -69.01 32.83
C GLU A 177 7.25 -68.72 33.31
N ARG A 178 6.75 -69.65 34.13
CA ARG A 178 5.36 -69.90 34.53
C ARG A 178 4.84 -68.88 35.57
N PRO A 179 3.52 -68.72 35.71
CA PRO A 179 2.94 -67.87 36.75
C PRO A 179 3.02 -68.55 38.12
N ARG A 180 3.59 -67.87 39.12
CA ARG A 180 3.39 -68.22 40.54
C ARG A 180 2.27 -67.35 41.12
N GLN A 181 1.27 -68.02 41.68
CA GLN A 181 0.16 -67.43 42.42
C GLN A 181 0.61 -66.87 43.79
N PRO A 182 -0.14 -65.90 44.35
CA PRO A 182 0.17 -65.25 45.62
C PRO A 182 -0.34 -66.05 46.84
N PRO A 183 0.17 -65.78 48.05
CA PRO A 183 -0.50 -66.15 49.30
C PRO A 183 -1.71 -65.24 49.60
#